data_AF-A0A2S2N8C6-F1
#
_entry.id   AF-A0A2S2N8C6-F1
#
_cell.length_a   1.000
_cell.length_b   1.000
_cell.length_c   1.000
_cell.angle_alpha   90.00
_cell.angle_beta   90.00
_cell.angle_gamma   90.00
#
_symmetry.space_group_name_H-M   'P 1'
#
loop_
_entity.id
_entity.type
_entity.pdbx_description
1 polymer ?
#
loop_
_entity_poly.entity_id
_entity_poly.type
_entity_poly.pdbx_seq_one_letter_code
_entity_poly.pdbx_strand_id
1 'polypeptide(L)'
;FLLFGSKKFINILLSIATAQNVRYLGLHLDRRLTWATHTHNKRLALNNRSRQLRYLLTSQHVNLKNKLLLYKLLLKPIWTYGIQLWGAAKKSNLNKIQIFQSKCLRQITKAPYYVSNDTLH
;
A
#
# COMPACT_ATOMS: atom_id res chain seq x y z
N PHE A 1 -32.77 -21.80 -6.93
CA PHE A 1 -31.85 -22.23 -8.00
C PHE A 1 -32.35 -21.90 -9.42
N LEU A 2 -33.31 -20.98 -9.62
CA LEU A 2 -33.78 -20.60 -10.96
C LEU A 2 -34.21 -19.13 -10.95
N LEU A 3 -33.34 -18.23 -11.43
CA LEU A 3 -33.68 -16.93 -12.04
C LEU A 3 -32.41 -16.24 -12.59
N PHE A 4 -31.59 -16.97 -13.35
CA PHE A 4 -30.43 -16.42 -14.07
C PHE A 4 -30.67 -16.41 -15.59
N GLY A 5 -31.87 -16.02 -16.03
CA GLY A 5 -32.30 -16.20 -17.41
C GLY A 5 -32.99 -15.01 -18.09
N SER A 6 -32.92 -13.79 -17.55
CA SER A 6 -33.57 -12.64 -18.21
C SER A 6 -32.58 -11.87 -19.10
N LYS A 7 -32.99 -11.55 -20.34
CA LYS A 7 -32.25 -10.68 -21.29
C LYS A 7 -31.89 -9.31 -20.68
N LYS A 8 -32.68 -8.84 -19.70
CA LYS A 8 -32.36 -7.64 -18.90
C LYS A 8 -31.10 -7.82 -18.04
N PHE A 9 -30.91 -8.97 -17.41
CA PHE A 9 -29.68 -9.28 -16.65
C PHE A 9 -28.46 -9.39 -17.56
N ILE A 10 -28.62 -9.99 -18.74
CA ILE A 10 -27.54 -10.10 -19.74
C ILE A 10 -27.14 -8.71 -20.26
N ASN A 11 -28.09 -7.81 -20.53
CA ASN A 11 -27.81 -6.43 -20.96
C ASN A 11 -27.17 -5.57 -19.86
N ILE A 12 -27.48 -5.80 -18.59
CA ILE A 12 -26.80 -5.14 -17.46
C ILE A 12 -25.33 -5.61 -17.36
N LEU A 13 -25.06 -6.90 -17.62
CA LEU A 13 -23.71 -7.44 -17.67
C LEU A 13 -22.91 -6.95 -18.90
N LEU A 14 -23.58 -6.69 -20.03
CA LEU A 14 -22.95 -6.24 -21.28
C LEU A 14 -22.56 -4.75 -21.32
N SER A 15 -23.08 -3.93 -20.39
CA SER A 15 -22.83 -2.47 -20.33
C SER A 15 -21.62 -2.09 -19.44
N ILE A 16 -20.93 -3.05 -18.82
CA ILE A 16 -19.72 -2.73 -18.06
C ILE A 16 -18.59 -2.52 -19.06
N ALA A 17 -18.34 -1.27 -19.45
CA ALA A 17 -17.21 -0.91 -20.29
C ALA A 17 -15.92 -1.52 -19.71
N THR A 18 -15.25 -2.38 -20.48
CA THR A 18 -14.03 -3.05 -20.02
C THR A 18 -12.87 -2.05 -19.99
N ALA A 19 -12.72 -1.35 -18.88
CA ALA A 19 -11.56 -0.51 -18.62
C ALA A 19 -10.38 -1.37 -18.15
N GLN A 20 -9.18 -1.09 -18.67
CA GLN A 20 -7.96 -1.81 -18.27
C GLN A 20 -7.55 -1.51 -16.82
N ASN A 21 -7.85 -0.30 -16.35
CA ASN A 21 -7.63 0.17 -14.98
C ASN A 21 -8.83 1.03 -14.54
N VAL A 22 -9.43 0.70 -13.40
CA VAL A 22 -10.57 1.45 -12.82
C VAL A 22 -10.17 1.98 -11.45
N ARG A 23 -10.55 3.22 -11.16
CA ARG A 23 -10.42 3.79 -9.82
C ARG A 23 -11.70 3.56 -9.04
N TYR A 24 -11.61 2.92 -7.88
CA TYR A 24 -12.73 2.69 -6.98
C TYR A 24 -12.29 2.88 -5.54
N LEU A 25 -12.96 3.77 -4.79
CA LEU A 25 -12.63 4.11 -3.40
C LEU A 25 -11.14 4.47 -3.19
N GLY A 26 -10.52 5.13 -4.17
CA GLY A 26 -9.09 5.48 -4.15
C GLY A 26 -8.13 4.30 -4.36
N LEU A 27 -8.65 3.10 -4.69
CA LEU A 27 -7.88 1.95 -5.15
C LEU A 27 -7.87 1.90 -6.69
N HIS A 28 -6.80 1.34 -7.24
CA HIS A 28 -6.66 1.12 -8.67
C HIS A 28 -6.80 -0.37 -8.94
N LEU A 29 -7.87 -0.73 -9.64
CA LEU A 29 -8.22 -2.09 -10.01
C LEU A 29 -7.76 -2.33 -11.43
N ASP A 30 -6.71 -3.14 -11.60
CA ASP A 30 -6.33 -3.65 -12.92
C ASP A 30 -7.26 -4.80 -13.32
N ARG A 31 -7.54 -4.97 -14.62
CA ARG A 31 -8.40 -6.06 -15.14
C ARG A 31 -8.04 -7.46 -14.61
N ARG A 32 -6.74 -7.70 -14.39
CA ARG A 32 -6.20 -8.99 -13.92
C ARG A 32 -5.96 -9.03 -12.40
N LEU A 33 -6.35 -7.98 -11.67
CA LEU A 33 -6.11 -7.80 -10.23
C LEU A 33 -4.65 -8.11 -9.84
N THR A 34 -3.69 -7.70 -10.68
CA THR A 34 -2.26 -7.87 -10.39
C THR A 34 -1.77 -6.85 -9.36
N TRP A 35 -2.52 -5.76 -9.18
CA TRP A 35 -2.25 -4.64 -8.27
C TRP A 35 -0.93 -3.91 -8.55
N ALA A 36 -0.32 -4.13 -9.71
CA ALA A 36 1.00 -3.57 -10.01
C ALA A 36 0.96 -2.04 -10.09
N THR A 37 -0.05 -1.50 -10.77
CA THR A 37 -0.27 -0.05 -10.88
C THR A 37 -0.60 0.56 -9.51
N HIS A 38 -1.45 -0.13 -8.75
CA HIS A 38 -1.83 0.28 -7.40
C HIS A 38 -0.63 0.37 -6.45
N THR A 39 0.16 -0.70 -6.34
CA THR A 39 1.35 -0.75 -5.51
C THR A 39 2.36 0.33 -5.92
N HIS A 40 2.54 0.56 -7.22
CA HIS A 40 3.41 1.62 -7.72
C HIS A 40 2.94 3.01 -7.25
N ASN A 41 1.66 3.33 -7.43
CA ASN A 41 1.09 4.61 -7.01
C ASN A 41 1.19 4.80 -5.48
N LYS A 42 0.93 3.74 -4.71
CA LYS A 42 1.11 3.74 -3.24
C LYS A 42 2.56 3.97 -2.86
N ARG A 43 3.51 3.34 -3.56
CA ARG A 43 4.95 3.52 -3.34
C ARG A 43 5.37 4.98 -3.56
N LEU A 44 4.85 5.64 -4.59
CA LEU A 44 5.09 7.07 -4.85
C LEU A 44 4.48 7.96 -3.76
N ALA A 45 3.22 7.72 -3.38
CA ALA A 45 2.57 8.46 -2.30
C ALA A 45 3.34 8.35 -0.97
N LEU A 46 3.80 7.14 -0.62
CA LEU A 46 4.65 6.87 0.54
C LEU A 46 5.99 7.60 0.47
N ASN A 47 6.65 7.60 -0.70
CA ASN A 47 7.89 8.37 -0.89
C ASN A 47 7.68 9.86 -0.63
N ASN A 48 6.62 10.44 -1.20
CA ASN A 48 6.32 11.85 -1.04
C ASN A 48 6.01 12.18 0.43
N ARG A 49 5.17 11.36 1.09
CA ARG A 49 4.85 11.55 2.50
C ARG A 49 6.06 11.39 3.42
N SER A 50 6.90 10.39 3.18
CA SER A 50 8.12 10.18 3.97
C SER A 50 9.13 11.32 3.80
N ARG A 51 9.22 11.91 2.60
CA ARG A 51 10.05 13.08 2.34
C ARG A 51 9.58 14.27 3.18
N GLN A 52 8.28 14.52 3.23
CA GLN A 52 7.69 15.59 4.07
C GLN A 52 7.99 15.38 5.55
N LEU A 53 7.91 14.13 6.02
CA LEU A 53 8.11 13.78 7.42
C LEU A 53 9.59 13.51 7.79
N ARG A 54 10.51 13.59 6.82
CA ARG A 54 11.90 13.16 6.99
C ARG A 54 12.55 13.85 8.18
N TYR A 55 12.42 15.17 8.28
CA TYR A 55 13.02 15.96 9.35
C TYR A 55 12.59 15.46 10.74
N LEU A 56 11.29 15.24 10.95
CA LEU A 56 10.74 14.78 12.23
C LEU A 56 11.19 13.34 12.56
N LEU A 57 11.22 12.46 11.56
CA LEU A 57 11.59 11.06 11.74
C LEU A 57 13.10 10.89 12.00
N THR A 58 13.96 11.76 11.45
CA THR A 58 15.42 11.67 11.63
C THR A 58 15.97 12.55 12.75
N SER A 59 15.22 13.56 13.21
CA SER A 59 15.65 14.51 14.25
C SER A 59 16.13 13.80 15.52
N GLN A 60 17.22 14.28 16.12
CA GLN A 60 17.74 13.72 17.38
C GLN A 60 16.91 14.15 18.59
N HIS A 61 16.19 15.27 18.48
CA HIS A 61 15.40 15.86 19.57
C HIS A 61 14.05 15.18 19.79
N VAL A 62 13.64 14.29 18.87
CA VAL A 62 12.37 13.55 18.99
C VAL A 62 12.66 12.15 19.52
N ASN A 63 11.97 11.78 20.60
CA ASN A 63 12.09 10.44 21.18
C ASN A 63 11.64 9.35 20.18
N LEU A 64 12.29 8.18 20.22
CA LEU A 64 12.01 7.02 19.37
C LEU A 64 10.53 6.61 19.42
N LYS A 65 9.94 6.58 20.61
CA LYS A 65 8.52 6.22 20.80
C LYS A 65 7.60 7.14 20.01
N ASN A 66 7.88 8.44 19.99
CA ASN A 66 7.09 9.44 19.27
C ASN A 66 7.29 9.32 17.76
N LYS A 67 8.50 9.03 17.30
CA LYS A 67 8.76 8.75 15.87
C LYS A 67 7.99 7.52 15.38
N LEU A 68 7.99 6.45 16.17
CA LEU A 68 7.24 5.24 15.86
C LEU A 68 5.72 5.50 15.86
N LEU A 69 5.24 6.33 16.78
CA LEU A 69 3.84 6.79 16.80
C LEU A 69 3.49 7.55 15.52
N LEU A 70 4.32 8.53 15.12
CA LEU A 70 4.13 9.28 13.87
C LEU A 70 4.12 8.37 12.65
N TYR A 71 5.02 7.38 12.59
CA TYR A 71 5.04 6.38 11.52
C TYR A 71 3.73 5.57 11.46
N LYS A 72 3.27 5.07 12.61
CA LYS A 72 2.00 4.31 12.73
C LYS A 72 0.79 5.14 12.34
N LEU A 73 0.77 6.44 12.65
CA LEU A 73 -0.36 7.32 12.38
C LEU A 73 -0.38 7.89 10.96
N LEU A 74 0.77 8.18 10.36
CA LEU A 74 0.82 8.96 9.11
C LEU A 74 1.29 8.16 7.89
N LEU A 75 2.14 7.15 8.09
CA LEU A 75 2.72 6.36 6.99
C LEU A 75 2.02 5.01 6.84
N LYS A 76 1.85 4.27 7.94
CA LYS A 76 1.17 2.96 7.95
C LYS A 76 -0.22 2.97 7.29
N PRO A 77 -1.14 3.93 7.55
CA PRO A 77 -2.47 3.91 6.92
C PRO A 77 -2.47 3.97 5.40
N ILE A 78 -1.44 4.55 4.78
CA ILE A 78 -1.38 4.74 3.33
C ILE A 78 -1.43 3.40 2.58
N TRP A 79 -0.75 2.37 3.10
CA TRP A 79 -0.83 1.00 2.57
C TRP A 79 -1.74 0.08 3.35
N THR A 80 -2.05 0.31 4.63
CA THR A 80 -2.92 -0.66 5.33
C THR A 80 -4.35 -0.54 4.82
N TYR A 81 -4.71 0.63 4.29
CA TYR A 81 -5.96 0.80 3.57
C TYR A 81 -6.03 -0.12 2.34
N GLY A 82 -7.07 -0.93 2.28
CA GLY A 82 -7.30 -1.89 1.20
C GLY A 82 -6.41 -3.12 1.24
N ILE A 83 -5.62 -3.34 2.30
CA ILE A 83 -4.73 -4.51 2.42
C ILE A 83 -5.50 -5.84 2.34
N GLN A 84 -6.77 -5.87 2.76
CA GLN A 84 -7.63 -7.05 2.61
C GLN A 84 -7.89 -7.41 1.13
N LEU A 85 -7.89 -6.42 0.24
CA LEU A 85 -8.11 -6.61 -1.19
C LEU A 85 -6.81 -6.93 -1.94
N TRP A 86 -5.77 -6.11 -1.74
CA TRP A 86 -4.52 -6.23 -2.49
C TRP A 86 -3.41 -6.97 -1.73
N GLY A 87 -3.64 -7.39 -0.48
CA GLY A 87 -2.70 -8.19 0.31
C GLY A 87 -2.47 -9.59 -0.25
N ALA A 88 -3.38 -10.09 -1.10
CA ALA A 88 -3.21 -11.31 -1.89
C ALA A 88 -2.45 -11.08 -3.21
N ALA A 89 -1.91 -9.88 -3.46
CA ALA A 89 -1.12 -9.60 -4.65
C ALA A 89 0.16 -10.46 -4.71
N LYS A 90 0.77 -10.53 -5.89
CA LYS A 90 2.05 -11.21 -6.09
C LYS A 90 3.09 -10.72 -5.07
N LYS A 91 3.86 -11.65 -4.50
CA LYS A 91 4.91 -11.38 -3.51
C LYS A 91 5.89 -10.29 -3.97
N SER A 92 6.22 -10.25 -5.27
CA SER A 92 7.08 -9.21 -5.84
C SER A 92 6.52 -7.78 -5.72
N ASN A 93 5.19 -7.61 -5.77
CA ASN A 93 4.54 -6.32 -5.54
C ASN A 93 4.50 -5.97 -4.05
N LEU A 94 4.13 -6.92 -3.19
CA LEU A 94 4.14 -6.73 -1.73
C LEU A 94 5.54 -6.36 -1.21
N ASN A 95 6.58 -7.00 -1.76
CA ASN A 95 7.97 -6.75 -1.41
C ASN A 95 8.38 -5.27 -1.62
N LYS A 96 7.82 -4.57 -2.62
CA LYS A 96 8.12 -3.14 -2.85
C LYS A 96 7.70 -2.28 -1.65
N ILE A 97 6.59 -2.65 -1.02
CA ILE A 97 6.06 -1.99 0.17
C ILE A 97 6.86 -2.41 1.41
N GLN A 98 7.18 -3.70 1.54
CA GLN A 98 8.02 -4.21 2.63
C GLN A 98 9.42 -3.55 2.65
N ILE A 99 10.04 -3.38 1.48
CA ILE A 99 11.33 -2.70 1.36
C ILE A 99 11.23 -1.25 1.87
N PHE A 100 10.14 -0.55 1.55
CA PHE A 100 9.93 0.79 2.10
C PHE A 100 9.76 0.77 3.62
N GLN A 101 8.96 -0.18 4.16
CA GLN A 101 8.80 -0.34 5.60
C GLN A 101 10.15 -0.48 6.29
N SER A 102 10.96 -1.44 5.85
CA SER A 102 12.28 -1.69 6.42
C SER A 102 13.18 -0.46 6.30
N LYS A 103 13.15 0.26 5.16
CA LYS A 103 13.94 1.48 4.97
C LYS A 103 13.53 2.58 5.95
N CYS A 104 12.24 2.82 6.13
CA CYS A 104 11.74 3.82 7.07
C CYS A 104 12.03 3.44 8.53
N LEU A 105 11.82 2.18 8.90
CA LEU A 105 12.10 1.71 10.26
C LEU A 105 13.58 1.84 10.61
N ARG A 106 14.49 1.45 9.69
CA ARG A 106 15.94 1.67 9.87
C ARG A 106 16.30 3.15 10.05
N GLN A 107 15.66 4.05 9.30
CA GLN A 107 15.88 5.49 9.46
C GLN A 107 15.42 6.00 10.84
N ILE A 108 14.30 5.48 11.35
CA ILE A 108 13.75 5.85 12.66
C ILE A 108 14.61 5.32 13.81
N THR A 109 15.01 4.05 13.74
CA THR A 109 15.79 3.37 14.77
C THR A 109 17.30 3.62 14.66
N LYS A 110 17.76 4.21 13.55
CA LYS A 110 19.19 4.34 13.18
C LYS A 110 19.92 2.98 13.19
N ALA A 111 19.21 1.91 12.84
CA ALA A 111 19.77 0.57 12.87
C ALA A 111 20.87 0.39 11.80
N PRO A 112 22.02 -0.21 12.14
CA PRO A 112 23.10 -0.48 11.20
C PRO A 112 22.74 -1.61 10.21
N TYR A 113 23.53 -1.75 9.15
CA TYR A 113 23.22 -2.63 8.02
C TYR A 113 23.15 -4.12 8.38
N TYR A 114 23.91 -4.56 9.40
CA TYR A 114 23.98 -5.96 9.84
C TYR A 114 22.77 -6.40 10.67
N VAL A 115 21.93 -5.46 11.15
CA VAL A 115 20.68 -5.81 11.83
C VAL A 115 19.72 -6.40 10.80
N SER A 116 19.16 -7.57 11.07
CA SER A 116 18.22 -8.24 10.16
C SER A 116 16.93 -7.43 9.99
N ASN A 117 16.20 -7.65 8.89
CA ASN A 117 14.87 -7.04 8.75
C ASN A 117 13.87 -7.65 9.74
N ASP A 118 14.01 -8.93 10.08
CA ASP A 118 13.09 -9.63 10.99
C ASP A 118 13.15 -9.05 12.40
N THR A 119 14.31 -8.57 12.85
CA THR A 119 14.45 -7.86 14.13
C THR A 119 13.84 -6.45 14.15
N LEU A 120 13.49 -5.88 13.00
CA LEU A 120 12.92 -4.52 12.91
C LEU A 120 11.39 -4.51 12.84
N HIS A 121 10.77 -5.64 12.51
CA HIS A 121 9.33 -5.81 12.32
C HIS A 121 8.69 -6.52 13.51
#